data_AF-A0A838CW18-F1
#
_entry.id   AF-A0A838CW18-F1
#
_cell.length_a   1.000
_cell.length_b   1.000
_cell.length_c   1.000
_cell.angle_alpha   90.00
_cell.angle_beta   90.00
_cell.angle_gamma   90.00
#
_symmetry.space_group_name_H-M   'P 1'
#
loop_
_entity.id
_entity.type
_entity.pdbx_description
1 polymer ?
#
loop_
_entity_poly.entity_id
_entity_poly.type
_entity_poly.pdbx_seq_one_letter_code
_entity_poly.pdbx_strand_id
1 'polypeptide(L)'
;MPEQMPDDFDFSIQFGMGKKNGINTFEGTVTKDLILDGTATTEINFTKEQMNNIYKKMKEINVLETKNFTPESDNCVQQPHGEDEWKIRIDGRAVTLFISGKYCTTTNDTKQMIRLRDYIFNIVKSKQEYKELPKSKGMYH
;
A
#
# COMPACT_ATOMS: atom_id res chain seq x y z
N MET A 1 3.39 19.24 -2.60
CA MET A 1 3.88 18.55 -1.39
C MET A 1 5.10 19.29 -0.85
N PRO A 2 5.32 19.36 0.48
CA PRO A 2 6.46 20.07 1.08
C PRO A 2 7.83 19.61 0.56
N GLU A 3 8.84 20.48 0.67
CA GLU A 3 10.18 20.12 0.18
C GLU A 3 10.79 18.95 0.96
N GLN A 4 10.71 19.02 2.28
CA GLN A 4 11.18 18.01 3.23
C GLN A 4 10.00 17.18 3.74
N MET A 5 10.29 15.99 4.28
CA MET A 5 9.29 15.13 4.92
C MET A 5 8.77 15.83 6.19
N PRO A 6 7.47 16.13 6.28
CA PRO A 6 6.87 16.69 7.50
C PRO A 6 6.93 15.71 8.68
N ASP A 7 6.92 16.24 9.90
CA ASP A 7 6.93 15.41 11.13
C ASP A 7 5.64 14.61 11.32
N ASP A 8 4.53 15.05 10.71
CA ASP A 8 3.24 14.36 10.75
C ASP A 8 3.03 13.38 9.59
N PHE A 9 4.09 13.10 8.81
CA PHE A 9 4.01 12.19 7.68
C PHE A 9 3.78 10.75 8.14
N ASP A 10 2.58 10.26 7.85
CA ASP A 10 2.18 8.88 8.10
C ASP A 10 1.28 8.39 6.97
N PHE A 11 1.24 7.07 6.81
CA PHE A 11 0.37 6.40 5.86
C PHE A 11 -0.04 5.00 6.33
N SER A 12 -1.16 4.53 5.82
CA SER A 12 -1.57 3.14 5.89
C SER A 12 -2.00 2.64 4.52
N ILE A 13 -1.72 1.37 4.22
CA ILE A 13 -2.10 0.70 2.99
C ILE A 13 -2.72 -0.63 3.38
N GLN A 14 -3.95 -0.87 2.96
CA GLN A 14 -4.50 -2.22 2.92
C GLN A 14 -4.54 -2.70 1.48
N PHE A 15 -4.11 -3.93 1.21
CA PHE A 15 -3.96 -4.40 -0.17
C PHE A 15 -4.19 -5.90 -0.35
N GLY A 16 -4.35 -6.29 -1.62
CA GLY A 16 -4.56 -7.67 -2.05
C GLY A 16 -6.01 -8.10 -1.97
N MET A 17 -6.24 -9.41 -2.02
CA MET A 17 -7.57 -10.01 -1.98
C MET A 17 -8.28 -9.66 -0.67
N GLY A 18 -9.43 -8.99 -0.76
CA GLY A 18 -10.21 -8.55 0.40
C GLY A 18 -9.46 -7.59 1.33
N LYS A 19 -8.40 -6.90 0.86
CA LYS A 19 -7.62 -5.93 1.63
C LYS A 19 -7.04 -6.49 2.95
N LYS A 20 -6.72 -7.79 2.97
CA LYS A 20 -6.25 -8.51 4.17
C LYS A 20 -4.77 -8.30 4.52
N ASN A 21 -3.96 -7.81 3.58
CA ASN A 21 -2.60 -7.38 3.90
C ASN A 21 -2.64 -5.91 4.30
N GLY A 22 -1.80 -5.51 5.26
CA GLY A 22 -1.80 -4.16 5.81
C GLY A 22 -0.41 -3.67 6.16
N ILE A 23 -0.14 -2.39 5.92
CA ILE A 23 1.02 -1.67 6.46
C ILE A 23 0.44 -0.40 7.08
N ASN A 24 0.70 -0.16 8.37
CA ASN A 24 0.16 0.99 9.08
C ASN A 24 1.29 1.70 9.84
N THR A 25 1.73 2.87 9.37
CA THR A 25 2.78 3.64 10.04
C THR A 25 2.25 4.51 11.19
N PHE A 26 0.96 4.83 11.21
CA PHE A 26 0.32 5.52 12.35
C PHE A 26 0.42 4.69 13.64
N GLU A 27 0.35 3.37 13.52
CA GLU A 27 0.42 2.42 14.63
C GLU A 27 1.75 1.64 14.66
N GLY A 28 2.59 1.77 13.61
CA GLY A 28 3.82 1.01 13.48
C GLY A 28 3.59 -0.50 13.35
N THR A 29 2.61 -0.94 12.54
CA THR A 29 2.24 -2.36 12.38
C THR A 29 2.22 -2.82 10.93
N VAL A 30 2.39 -4.13 10.74
CA VAL A 30 2.12 -4.83 9.48
C VAL A 30 1.20 -6.01 9.73
N THR A 31 0.22 -6.20 8.83
CA THR A 31 -0.67 -7.36 8.80
C THR A 31 -0.38 -8.18 7.55
N LYS A 32 -0.20 -9.49 7.74
CA LYS A 32 -0.03 -10.49 6.69
C LYS A 32 -1.28 -11.32 6.56
N ASP A 33 -1.76 -11.48 5.33
CA ASP A 33 -2.81 -12.42 5.02
C ASP A 33 -2.28 -13.86 5.02
N LEU A 34 -2.88 -14.70 5.86
CA LEU A 34 -2.58 -16.13 5.97
C LEU A 34 -3.56 -16.99 5.16
N ILE A 35 -4.45 -16.35 4.39
CA ILE A 35 -5.46 -16.97 3.52
C ILE A 35 -6.49 -17.75 4.35
N LEU A 36 -6.29 -19.05 4.54
CA LEU A 36 -7.20 -19.91 5.29
C LEU A 36 -7.05 -19.71 6.81
N ASP A 37 -5.86 -19.32 7.27
CA ASP A 37 -5.56 -19.17 8.70
C ASP A 37 -5.81 -17.71 9.19
N GLY A 38 -6.55 -16.91 8.42
CA GLY A 38 -6.91 -15.54 8.77
C GLY A 38 -5.77 -14.55 8.49
N THR A 39 -5.41 -13.74 9.48
CA THR A 39 -4.36 -12.71 9.37
C THR A 39 -3.46 -12.74 10.59
N ALA A 40 -2.18 -12.43 10.42
CA ALA A 40 -1.26 -12.20 11.53
C ALA A 40 -0.68 -10.80 11.47
N THR A 41 -0.61 -10.12 12.62
CA THR A 41 -0.10 -8.76 12.75
C THR A 41 1.13 -8.76 13.64
N THR A 42 2.13 -7.96 13.29
CA THR A 42 3.29 -7.69 14.14
C THR A 42 3.66 -6.21 14.06
N GLU A 43 4.40 -5.73 15.06
CA GLU A 43 4.96 -4.39 15.07
C GLU A 43 6.12 -4.30 14.07
N ILE A 44 6.24 -3.14 13.43
CA ILE A 44 7.31 -2.85 12.48
C ILE A 44 7.65 -1.38 12.50
N ASN A 45 8.94 -1.09 12.67
CA ASN A 45 9.44 0.27 12.70
C ASN A 45 10.19 0.58 11.40
N PHE A 46 9.79 1.62 10.69
CA PHE A 46 10.58 2.16 9.57
C PHE A 46 11.67 3.08 10.12
N THR A 47 12.88 2.99 9.60
CA THR A 47 13.92 3.96 9.94
C THR A 47 13.57 5.32 9.37
N LYS A 48 14.12 6.40 9.94
CA LYS A 48 13.96 7.76 9.40
C LYS A 48 14.38 7.85 7.92
N GLU A 49 15.41 7.12 7.53
CA GLU A 49 15.85 7.04 6.13
C GLU A 49 14.81 6.34 5.24
N GLN A 50 14.25 5.21 5.71
CA GLN A 50 13.19 4.50 4.98
C GLN A 50 11.95 5.39 4.80
N MET A 51 11.49 6.05 5.86
CA MET A 51 10.37 6.99 5.77
C MET A 51 10.66 8.14 4.80
N ASN A 52 11.86 8.72 4.84
CA ASN A 52 12.26 9.76 3.89
C ASN A 52 12.28 9.26 2.43
N ASN A 53 12.74 8.04 2.18
CA ASN A 53 12.76 7.48 0.83
C ASN A 53 11.35 7.18 0.31
N ILE A 54 10.44 6.72 1.19
CA ILE A 54 9.03 6.54 0.86
C ILE A 54 8.38 7.90 0.55
N TYR A 55 8.61 8.91 1.38
CA TYR A 55 8.13 10.27 1.17
C TYR A 55 8.58 10.84 -0.18
N LYS A 56 9.87 10.69 -0.52
CA LYS A 56 10.41 11.12 -1.82
C LYS A 56 9.68 10.48 -2.99
N LYS A 57 9.40 9.17 -2.92
CA LYS A 57 8.65 8.46 -3.98
C LYS A 57 7.20 8.93 -4.07
N MET A 58 6.53 9.18 -2.94
CA MET A 58 5.20 9.78 -2.92
C MET A 58 5.19 11.18 -3.54
N LYS A 59 6.25 11.96 -3.30
CA LYS A 59 6.45 13.29 -3.88
C LYS A 59 6.69 13.23 -5.40
N GLU A 60 7.51 12.28 -5.86
CA GLU A 60 7.79 12.05 -7.29
C GLU A 60 6.53 11.80 -8.11
N ILE A 61 5.55 11.08 -7.54
CA ILE A 61 4.27 10.77 -8.21
C ILE A 61 3.15 11.74 -7.83
N ASN A 62 3.47 12.76 -7.04
CA ASN A 62 2.54 13.74 -6.48
C ASN A 62 1.26 13.10 -5.90
N VAL A 63 1.41 12.30 -4.84
CA VAL A 63 0.31 11.48 -4.29
C VAL A 63 -0.90 12.30 -3.77
N LEU A 64 -0.73 13.61 -3.53
CA LEU A 64 -1.80 14.51 -3.12
C LEU A 64 -2.61 15.09 -4.28
N GLU A 65 -2.17 14.90 -5.52
CA GLU A 65 -2.91 15.33 -6.70
C GLU A 65 -4.10 14.42 -6.98
N THR A 66 -5.11 14.95 -7.67
CA THR A 66 -6.21 14.14 -8.19
C THR A 66 -5.67 13.07 -9.12
N LYS A 67 -5.94 11.80 -8.80
CA LYS A 67 -5.53 10.65 -9.59
C LYS A 67 -6.72 9.97 -10.25
N ASN A 68 -6.51 9.43 -11.44
CA ASN A 68 -7.52 8.62 -12.12
C ASN A 68 -7.10 7.15 -12.17
N PHE A 69 -7.81 6.30 -11.41
CA PHE A 69 -7.53 4.87 -11.32
C PHE A 69 -8.38 4.01 -12.26
N THR A 70 -9.40 4.60 -12.90
CA THR A 70 -10.27 3.90 -13.85
C THR A 70 -9.79 4.16 -15.27
N PRO A 71 -9.50 3.12 -16.07
CA PRO A 71 -9.15 3.30 -17.47
C PRO A 71 -10.34 3.87 -18.25
N GLU A 72 -10.07 4.60 -19.32
CA GLU A 72 -11.11 5.18 -20.20
C GLU A 72 -11.94 4.13 -20.92
N SER A 73 -11.38 2.92 -21.12
CA SER A 73 -12.07 1.75 -21.64
C SER A 73 -12.05 0.64 -20.62
N ASP A 74 -13.23 0.21 -20.19
CA ASP A 74 -13.48 -0.77 -19.13
C ASP A 74 -14.01 -2.10 -19.66
N ASN A 75 -13.75 -2.41 -20.94
CA ASN A 75 -14.24 -3.59 -21.65
C ASN A 75 -13.81 -4.94 -21.05
N CYS A 76 -12.96 -4.94 -20.02
CA CYS A 76 -12.46 -6.13 -19.36
C CYS A 76 -12.45 -5.93 -17.86
N VAL A 77 -13.30 -6.70 -17.19
CA VAL A 77 -13.38 -6.80 -15.73
C VAL A 77 -13.06 -8.24 -15.33
N GLN A 78 -12.16 -8.41 -14.38
CA GLN A 78 -11.72 -9.71 -13.88
C GLN A 78 -12.18 -9.94 -12.43
N GLN A 79 -12.53 -11.19 -12.14
CA GLN A 79 -12.81 -11.67 -10.79
C GLN A 79 -12.17 -13.05 -10.58
N PRO A 80 -11.64 -13.36 -9.38
CA PRO A 80 -11.49 -12.42 -8.27
C PRO A 80 -10.43 -11.34 -8.54
N HIS A 81 -10.52 -10.21 -7.84
CA HIS A 81 -9.55 -9.12 -7.94
C HIS A 81 -9.13 -8.60 -6.56
N GLY A 82 -7.88 -8.15 -6.46
CA GLY A 82 -7.38 -7.42 -5.29
C GLY A 82 -7.71 -5.94 -5.38
N GLU A 83 -7.66 -5.27 -4.24
CA GLU A 83 -7.87 -3.82 -4.14
C GLU A 83 -6.83 -3.24 -3.20
N ASP A 84 -6.48 -1.97 -3.41
CA ASP A 84 -5.67 -1.20 -2.47
C ASP A 84 -6.52 -0.05 -1.90
N GLU A 85 -6.41 0.16 -0.60
CA GLU A 85 -6.91 1.33 0.11
C GLU A 85 -5.74 2.02 0.79
N TRP A 86 -5.50 3.28 0.41
CA TRP A 86 -4.45 4.12 0.97
C TRP A 86 -5.07 5.20 1.84
N LYS A 87 -4.47 5.47 3.00
CA LYS A 87 -4.69 6.67 3.79
C LYS A 87 -3.34 7.31 4.04
N ILE A 88 -3.20 8.59 3.71
CA ILE A 88 -1.93 9.30 3.76
C ILE A 88 -2.15 10.63 4.44
N ARG A 89 -1.32 10.95 5.44
CA ARG A 89 -1.28 12.23 6.13
C ARG A 89 0.05 12.93 5.84
N ILE A 90 -0.01 14.16 5.34
CA ILE A 90 1.16 14.98 5.01
C ILE A 90 0.81 16.45 5.28
N ASP A 91 1.54 17.11 6.18
CA ASP A 91 1.45 18.57 6.39
C ASP A 91 0.02 19.02 6.74
N GLY A 92 -0.60 18.32 7.69
CA GLY A 92 -1.97 18.54 8.14
C GLY A 92 -3.06 18.10 7.16
N ARG A 93 -2.71 17.61 5.96
CA ARG A 93 -3.66 17.12 4.95
C ARG A 93 -3.77 15.61 4.99
N ALA A 94 -4.99 15.09 4.92
CA ALA A 94 -5.26 13.67 4.77
C ALA A 94 -5.88 13.39 3.40
N VAL A 95 -5.37 12.39 2.69
CA VAL A 95 -5.96 11.86 1.46
C VAL A 95 -6.24 10.37 1.60
N THR A 96 -7.38 9.92 1.08
CA THR A 96 -7.72 8.51 0.96
C THR A 96 -7.86 8.15 -0.52
N LEU A 97 -7.18 7.09 -0.96
CA LEU A 97 -7.19 6.63 -2.36
C LEU A 97 -7.66 5.17 -2.41
N PHE A 98 -8.52 4.86 -3.37
CA PHE A 98 -9.01 3.51 -3.62
C PHE A 98 -8.61 3.07 -5.02
N ILE A 99 -7.92 1.94 -5.12
CA ILE A 99 -7.40 1.41 -6.38
C ILE A 99 -7.95 0.00 -6.55
N SER A 100 -8.73 -0.20 -7.61
CA SER A 100 -9.31 -1.51 -7.90
C SER A 100 -8.46 -2.26 -8.92
N GLY A 101 -8.10 -3.51 -8.61
CA GLY A 101 -7.47 -4.44 -9.55
C GLY A 101 -8.46 -5.13 -10.51
N LYS A 102 -9.71 -4.67 -10.57
CA LYS A 102 -10.77 -5.28 -11.39
C LYS A 102 -10.57 -5.08 -12.89
N TYR A 103 -9.88 -4.01 -13.31
CA TYR A 103 -9.70 -3.71 -14.73
C TYR A 103 -8.45 -4.39 -15.28
N CYS A 104 -8.56 -5.01 -16.45
CA CYS A 104 -7.42 -5.66 -17.10
C CYS A 104 -6.40 -4.64 -17.63
N THR A 105 -6.87 -3.46 -18.02
CA THR A 105 -6.04 -2.30 -18.38
C THR A 105 -5.91 -1.38 -17.17
N THR A 106 -4.72 -0.83 -16.96
CA THR A 106 -4.43 0.07 -15.83
C THR A 106 -3.93 1.42 -16.32
N THR A 107 -4.41 2.49 -15.67
CA THR A 107 -3.93 3.86 -15.92
C THR A 107 -2.49 4.02 -15.45
N ASN A 108 -1.84 5.12 -15.86
CA ASN A 108 -0.51 5.45 -15.38
C ASN A 108 -0.48 5.67 -13.86
N ASP A 109 -1.51 6.33 -13.31
CA ASP A 109 -1.65 6.54 -11.87
C ASP A 109 -1.74 5.22 -11.09
N THR A 110 -2.55 4.27 -11.58
CA THR A 110 -2.65 2.93 -10.97
C THR A 110 -1.28 2.24 -10.96
N LYS A 111 -0.54 2.29 -12.07
CA LYS A 111 0.81 1.70 -12.16
C LYS A 111 1.80 2.34 -11.19
N GLN A 112 1.77 3.67 -11.05
CA GLN A 112 2.65 4.40 -10.13
C GLN A 112 2.38 4.02 -8.67
N MET A 113 1.10 3.96 -8.27
CA MET A 113 0.71 3.58 -6.91
C MET A 113 1.03 2.12 -6.59
N ILE A 114 0.81 1.19 -7.54
CA ILE A 114 1.20 -0.22 -7.38
C ILE A 114 2.72 -0.36 -7.18
N ARG A 115 3.52 0.37 -7.97
CA ARG A 115 4.99 0.37 -7.81
C ARG A 115 5.42 0.92 -6.45
N LEU A 116 4.73 1.96 -5.96
CA LEU A 116 4.97 2.51 -4.64
C LEU A 116 4.64 1.49 -3.54
N ARG A 117 3.47 0.82 -3.62
CA ARG A 117 3.10 -0.26 -2.71
C ARG A 117 4.17 -1.34 -2.67
N ASP A 118 4.57 -1.85 -3.84
CA ASP A 118 5.51 -2.97 -3.93
C ASP A 118 6.88 -2.58 -3.38
N TYR A 119 7.33 -1.34 -3.61
CA TYR A 119 8.53 -0.80 -2.99
C TYR A 119 8.46 -0.81 -1.46
N ILE A 120 7.39 -0.26 -0.88
CA ILE A 120 7.19 -0.22 0.58
C ILE A 120 7.11 -1.64 1.13
N PHE A 121 6.36 -2.52 0.47
CA PHE A 121 6.19 -3.90 0.92
C PHE A 121 7.48 -4.72 0.83
N ASN A 122 8.37 -4.43 -0.13
CA ASN A 122 9.69 -5.05 -0.18
C ASN A 122 10.58 -4.64 0.99
N ILE A 123 10.47 -3.39 1.46
CA ILE A 123 11.12 -2.97 2.71
C ILE A 123 10.59 -3.82 3.87
N VAL A 124 9.27 -3.97 3.98
CA VAL A 124 8.62 -4.77 5.03
C VAL A 124 9.04 -6.25 4.97
N LYS A 125 9.02 -6.87 3.79
CA LYS A 125 9.46 -8.26 3.59
C LYS A 125 10.92 -8.51 3.97
N SER A 126 11.76 -7.48 3.93
CA SER A 126 13.17 -7.60 4.30
C SER A 126 13.39 -7.66 5.82
N LYS A 127 12.44 -7.16 6.60
CA LYS A 127 12.50 -7.07 8.06
C LYS A 127 12.24 -8.42 8.74
N GLN A 128 12.89 -8.64 9.87
CA GLN A 128 12.92 -9.94 10.54
C GLN A 128 11.55 -10.28 11.16
N GLU A 129 10.92 -9.28 11.76
CA GLU A 129 9.61 -9.34 12.39
C GLU A 129 8.54 -9.86 11.41
N TYR A 130 8.59 -9.41 10.15
CA TYR A 130 7.67 -9.89 9.11
C TYR A 130 7.99 -11.32 8.65
N LYS A 131 9.27 -11.71 8.64
CA LYS A 131 9.70 -13.06 8.25
C LYS A 131 9.33 -14.12 9.30
N GLU A 132 9.21 -13.72 10.55
CA GLU A 132 8.80 -14.57 11.67
C GLU A 132 7.29 -14.83 11.70
N LEU A 133 6.50 -14.02 10.99
CA LEU A 133 5.07 -14.29 10.83
C LEU A 133 4.81 -15.66 10.17
N PRO A 134 3.74 -16.37 10.57
CA PRO A 134 3.38 -17.66 9.98
C PRO A 134 3.34 -17.63 8.45
N LYS A 135 3.66 -18.77 7.83
CA LYS A 135 3.50 -18.93 6.38
C LYS A 135 2.01 -18.99 6.05
N SER A 136 1.61 -18.34 4.97
CA SER A 136 0.24 -18.41 4.47
C SER A 136 -0.08 -19.85 4.02
N LYS A 137 -1.31 -20.30 4.26
CA LYS A 137 -1.75 -21.67 3.95
C LYS A 137 -2.90 -21.65 2.96
N GLY A 138 -2.74 -22.38 1.85
CA GLY A 138 -3.72 -22.44 0.78
C GLY A 138 -3.48 -21.40 -0.31
N MET A 139 -4.46 -21.26 -1.19
CA MET A 139 -4.46 -20.35 -2.34
C MET A 139 -5.88 -19.86 -2.60
N TYR A 140 -5.99 -18.67 -3.19
CA TYR A 140 -7.28 -18.15 -3.65
C TYR A 140 -7.74 -18.97 -4.86
N HIS A 141 -8.99 -19.46 -4.80
CA HIS A 141 -9.66 -20.21 -5.86
C HIS A 141 -10.69 -19.31 -6.54
#